data_AF-A0A0K6GT04-F1
#
_entry.id   AF-A0A0K6GT04-F1
#
_cell.length_a   1.000
_cell.length_b   1.000
_cell.length_c   1.000
_cell.angle_alpha   90.00
_cell.angle_beta   90.00
_cell.angle_gamma   90.00
#
_symmetry.space_group_name_H-M   'P 1'
#
loop_
_entity.id
_entity.type
_entity.pdbx_description
1 polymer ?
#
loop_
_entity_poly.entity_id
_entity_poly.type
_entity_poly.pdbx_seq_one_letter_code
_entity_poly.pdbx_strand_id
1 'polypeptide(L)'
;MRLMPFLLLASLLAGCATLDENGCRTRDATSLGRDDGRQGYGLWRLDKHIEACGRYGITLDRQAYRAGHAEGLQSYCTPENGQRVGERGERYEGVCPANLEPGFLRRYWPAYWEYRQDYPEDFWPGGRMGVGVGGGPRGRFGFGLGIGF
;
A
#
# COMPACT_ATOMS: atom_id res chain seq x y z
N MET A 1 29.70 -35.23 15.05
CA MET A 1 28.28 -34.87 14.89
C MET A 1 28.00 -33.53 15.58
N ARG A 2 28.14 -32.38 14.90
CA ARG A 2 27.44 -31.10 15.21
C ARG A 2 27.45 -30.21 13.95
N LEU A 3 26.84 -30.68 12.87
CA LEU A 3 26.55 -29.89 11.66
C LEU A 3 25.12 -29.34 11.76
N MET A 4 24.87 -28.42 12.69
CA MET A 4 23.57 -27.74 12.84
C MET A 4 23.80 -26.34 13.42
N PRO A 5 24.21 -25.38 12.57
CA PRO A 5 23.46 -24.12 12.57
C PRO A 5 23.28 -23.51 11.17
N PHE A 6 23.61 -24.22 10.09
CA PHE A 6 23.56 -23.64 8.73
C PHE A 6 22.17 -23.72 8.06
N LEU A 7 21.23 -24.48 8.65
CA LEU A 7 19.91 -24.76 8.06
C LEU A 7 18.82 -23.75 8.43
N LEU A 8 19.13 -22.71 9.21
CA LEU A 8 18.16 -21.70 9.67
C LEU A 8 18.20 -20.38 8.88
N LEU A 9 19.12 -20.21 7.93
CA LEU A 9 19.32 -18.93 7.23
C LEU A 9 18.72 -18.86 5.81
N ALA A 10 18.01 -19.89 5.36
CA ALA A 10 17.55 -19.98 3.96
C ALA A 10 16.10 -19.49 3.71
N SER A 11 15.37 -19.02 4.72
CA SER A 11 13.90 -18.81 4.61
C SER A 11 13.43 -17.36 4.38
N LEU A 12 14.31 -16.43 3.97
CA LEU A 12 13.99 -14.98 4.02
C LEU A 12 13.80 -14.26 2.67
N LEU A 13 13.71 -14.98 1.53
CA LEU A 13 13.44 -14.35 0.22
C LEU A 13 12.01 -14.56 -0.31
N ALA A 14 11.02 -14.67 0.59
CA ALA A 14 9.63 -14.43 0.19
C ALA A 14 9.45 -12.94 -0.10
N GLY A 15 9.78 -12.49 -1.32
CA GLY A 15 9.43 -11.15 -1.78
C GLY A 15 7.92 -10.94 -1.63
N CYS A 16 7.49 -9.72 -1.29
CA CYS A 16 6.07 -9.38 -1.19
C CYS A 16 5.38 -9.45 -2.56
N ALA A 17 5.08 -10.67 -2.99
CA ALA A 17 4.21 -10.92 -4.13
C ALA A 17 2.81 -10.44 -3.76
N THR A 18 2.20 -9.64 -4.64
CA THR A 18 0.86 -9.10 -4.43
C THR A 18 -0.24 -10.13 -4.72
N LEU A 19 0.10 -11.23 -5.41
CA LEU A 19 -0.75 -12.38 -5.70
C LEU A 19 0.07 -13.68 -5.61
N ASP A 20 -0.60 -14.75 -5.20
CA ASP A 20 -0.11 -16.12 -5.32
C ASP A 20 -0.65 -16.78 -6.61
N GLU A 21 -0.23 -18.03 -6.87
CA GLU A 21 -0.64 -18.76 -8.07
C GLU A 21 -2.16 -18.89 -8.17
N ASN A 22 -2.82 -19.24 -7.06
CA ASN A 22 -4.27 -19.42 -7.03
C ASN A 22 -4.99 -18.09 -7.33
N GLY A 23 -4.52 -16.98 -6.77
CA GLY A 23 -5.01 -15.65 -7.07
C GLY A 23 -4.88 -15.32 -8.56
N CYS A 24 -3.73 -15.58 -9.16
CA CYS A 24 -3.52 -15.37 -10.59
C CYS A 24 -4.42 -16.24 -11.49
N ARG A 25 -4.78 -17.45 -11.06
CA ARG A 25 -5.65 -18.36 -11.84
C ARG A 25 -7.14 -18.06 -11.70
N THR A 26 -7.56 -17.56 -10.55
CA THR A 26 -8.99 -17.49 -10.19
C THR A 26 -9.57 -16.08 -10.20
N ARG A 27 -8.74 -15.05 -10.05
CA ARG A 27 -9.19 -13.65 -9.98
C ARG A 27 -9.25 -13.06 -11.39
N ASP A 28 -10.44 -12.61 -11.78
CA ASP A 28 -10.60 -11.75 -12.96
C ASP A 28 -9.84 -10.42 -12.78
N ALA A 29 -9.23 -9.95 -13.88
CA ALA A 29 -8.41 -8.74 -13.89
C ALA A 29 -9.22 -7.48 -13.57
N THR A 30 -10.46 -7.37 -14.08
CA THR A 30 -11.34 -6.22 -13.78
C THR A 30 -11.67 -6.17 -12.30
N SER A 31 -12.05 -7.31 -11.72
CA SER A 31 -12.34 -7.43 -10.28
C SER A 31 -11.13 -7.07 -9.42
N LEU A 32 -9.95 -7.59 -9.77
CA LEU A 32 -8.70 -7.26 -9.10
C LEU A 32 -8.39 -5.75 -9.15
N GLY A 33 -8.49 -5.14 -10.34
CA GLY A 33 -8.28 -3.70 -10.51
C GLY A 33 -9.25 -2.88 -9.68
N ARG A 34 -10.53 -3.26 -9.66
CA ARG A 34 -11.56 -2.58 -8.88
C ARG A 34 -11.30 -2.63 -7.38
N ASP A 35 -10.85 -3.75 -6.85
CA ASP A 35 -10.50 -3.87 -5.43
C ASP A 35 -9.27 -3.01 -5.10
N ASP A 36 -8.27 -2.94 -5.98
CA ASP A 36 -7.11 -2.08 -5.77
C ASP A 36 -7.46 -0.60 -5.88
N GLY A 37 -8.34 -0.23 -6.82
CA GLY A 37 -8.86 1.13 -6.96
C GLY A 37 -9.67 1.58 -5.75
N ARG A 38 -10.51 0.70 -5.18
CA ARG A 38 -11.25 0.96 -3.93
C ARG A 38 -10.35 1.18 -2.72
N GLN A 39 -9.14 0.63 -2.75
CA GLN A 39 -8.13 0.82 -1.72
C GLN A 39 -7.24 2.04 -1.96
N GLY A 40 -7.35 2.70 -3.13
CA GLY A 40 -6.54 3.86 -3.48
C GLY A 40 -5.11 3.54 -3.90
N TYR A 41 -4.81 2.28 -4.23
CA TYR A 41 -3.48 1.92 -4.75
C TYR A 41 -3.26 2.51 -6.14
N GLY A 42 -2.07 3.01 -6.43
CA GLY A 42 -1.68 3.43 -7.77
C GLY A 42 -1.49 2.27 -8.75
N LEU A 43 -1.34 2.62 -10.02
CA LEU A 43 -1.11 1.65 -11.10
C LEU A 43 0.21 0.91 -10.99
N TRP A 44 1.15 1.35 -10.14
CA TRP A 44 2.38 0.59 -9.83
C TRP A 44 2.06 -0.84 -9.35
N ARG A 45 0.90 -1.03 -8.71
CA ARG A 45 0.47 -2.33 -8.19
C ARG A 45 0.09 -3.31 -9.30
N LEU A 46 -0.36 -2.81 -10.46
CA LEU A 46 -0.57 -3.64 -11.65
C LEU A 46 0.74 -4.32 -12.06
N ASP A 47 1.84 -3.58 -12.11
CA ASP A 47 3.14 -4.15 -12.50
C ASP A 47 3.60 -5.22 -11.51
N LYS A 48 3.26 -5.08 -10.23
CA LYS A 48 3.50 -6.13 -9.22
C LYS A 48 2.66 -7.38 -9.42
N HIS A 49 1.39 -7.23 -9.80
CA HIS A 49 0.55 -8.36 -10.14
C HIS A 49 1.05 -9.10 -11.39
N ILE A 50 1.49 -8.37 -12.41
CA ILE A 50 2.06 -8.97 -13.62
C ILE A 50 3.35 -9.72 -13.31
N GLU A 51 4.24 -9.11 -12.50
CA GLU A 51 5.47 -9.75 -12.04
C GLU A 51 5.16 -11.05 -11.30
N ALA A 52 4.17 -11.04 -10.40
CA ALA A 52 3.76 -12.20 -9.63
C ALA A 52 3.15 -13.31 -10.52
N CYS A 53 2.19 -12.98 -11.38
CA CYS A 53 1.52 -13.95 -12.23
C CYS A 53 2.43 -14.49 -13.34
N GLY A 54 3.38 -13.69 -13.82
CA GLY A 54 4.39 -14.12 -14.79
C GLY A 54 5.27 -15.26 -14.28
N ARG A 55 5.52 -15.35 -12.97
CA ARG A 55 6.26 -16.47 -12.35
C ARG A 55 5.56 -17.82 -12.52
N TYR A 56 4.25 -17.80 -12.76
CA TYR A 56 3.42 -18.99 -13.00
C TYR A 56 3.03 -19.15 -14.47
N GLY A 57 3.60 -18.35 -15.38
CA GLY A 57 3.26 -18.36 -16.81
C GLY A 57 1.88 -17.80 -17.12
N ILE A 58 1.28 -17.03 -16.20
CA ILE A 58 -0.06 -16.45 -16.36
C ILE A 58 0.06 -14.99 -16.77
N THR A 59 -0.65 -14.61 -17.84
CA THR A 59 -0.70 -13.22 -18.31
C THR A 59 -1.96 -12.54 -17.79
N LEU A 60 -1.80 -11.43 -17.07
CA LEU A 60 -2.91 -10.61 -16.59
C LEU A 60 -3.36 -9.61 -17.66
N ASP A 61 -4.67 -9.49 -17.89
CA ASP A 61 -5.24 -8.49 -18.78
C ASP A 61 -5.12 -7.09 -18.17
N ARG A 62 -4.21 -6.29 -18.75
CA ARG A 62 -3.91 -4.93 -18.30
C ARG A 62 -5.06 -3.96 -18.54
N GLN A 63 -5.80 -4.12 -19.64
CA GLN A 63 -6.88 -3.19 -19.99
C GLN A 63 -8.07 -3.43 -19.07
N ALA A 64 -8.45 -4.69 -18.87
CA ALA A 64 -9.48 -5.09 -17.92
C ALA A 64 -9.16 -4.59 -16.50
N TYR A 65 -7.92 -4.79 -16.03
CA TYR A 65 -7.49 -4.26 -14.74
C TYR A 65 -7.63 -2.74 -14.66
N ARG A 66 -7.13 -1.98 -15.65
CA ARG A 66 -7.21 -0.51 -15.62
C ARG A 66 -8.65 0.00 -15.61
N ALA A 67 -9.54 -0.67 -16.36
CA ALA A 67 -10.96 -0.32 -16.37
C ALA A 67 -11.60 -0.55 -15.00
N GLY A 68 -11.35 -1.71 -14.38
CA GLY A 68 -11.80 -2.00 -13.02
C GLY A 68 -11.20 -1.03 -12.00
N HIS A 69 -9.92 -0.70 -12.11
CA HIS A 69 -9.23 0.25 -11.24
C HIS A 69 -9.86 1.64 -11.26
N ALA A 70 -10.15 2.15 -12.47
CA ALA A 70 -10.87 3.41 -12.63
C ALA A 70 -12.29 3.35 -12.03
N GLU A 71 -13.00 2.22 -12.14
CA GLU A 71 -14.30 2.02 -11.49
C GLU A 71 -14.17 2.05 -9.96
N GLY A 72 -13.20 1.34 -9.40
CA GLY A 72 -12.95 1.30 -7.96
C GLY A 72 -12.59 2.67 -7.37
N LEU A 73 -11.82 3.46 -8.12
CA LEU A 73 -11.46 4.82 -7.74
C LEU A 73 -12.67 5.75 -7.58
N GLN A 74 -13.78 5.51 -8.26
CA GLN A 74 -15.00 6.31 -8.05
C GLN A 74 -15.51 6.22 -6.61
N SER A 75 -15.32 5.07 -5.96
CA SER A 75 -15.69 4.88 -4.55
C SER A 75 -14.63 5.38 -3.57
N TYR A 76 -13.35 5.37 -3.96
CA TYR A 76 -12.26 5.89 -3.15
C TYR A 76 -12.18 7.42 -3.16
N CYS A 77 -12.42 8.03 -4.32
CA CYS A 77 -12.23 9.46 -4.58
C CYS A 77 -13.46 10.29 -4.19
N THR A 78 -13.91 10.11 -2.95
CA THR A 78 -14.98 10.92 -2.36
C THR A 78 -14.40 11.93 -1.36
N PRO A 79 -15.03 13.09 -1.16
CA PRO A 79 -14.62 14.04 -0.11
C PRO A 79 -14.55 13.37 1.27
N GLU A 80 -15.53 12.54 1.61
CA GLU A 80 -15.64 11.87 2.91
C GLU A 80 -14.49 10.89 3.13
N ASN A 81 -14.12 10.12 2.09
CA ASN A 81 -12.96 9.24 2.19
C ASN A 81 -11.65 10.03 2.19
N GLY A 82 -11.57 11.17 1.49
CA GLY A 82 -10.43 12.09 1.57
C GLY A 82 -10.14 12.53 3.00
N GLN A 83 -11.18 12.93 3.75
CA GLN A 83 -11.06 13.24 5.18
C GLN A 83 -10.52 12.05 5.97
N ARG A 84 -11.14 10.86 5.83
CA ARG A 84 -10.72 9.63 6.52
C ARG A 84 -9.28 9.23 6.20
N VAL A 85 -8.82 9.38 4.97
CA VAL A 85 -7.43 9.10 4.57
C VAL A 85 -6.48 10.07 5.27
N GLY A 86 -6.85 11.36 5.34
CA GLY A 86 -6.08 12.38 6.04
C GLY A 86 -5.99 12.15 7.55
N GLU A 87 -7.13 11.85 8.21
CA GLU A 87 -7.21 11.53 9.65
C GLU A 87 -6.38 10.29 10.02
N ARG A 88 -6.20 9.35 9.08
CA ARG A 88 -5.35 8.17 9.26
C ARG A 88 -3.87 8.44 8.97
N GLY A 89 -3.49 9.65 8.58
CA GLY A 89 -2.12 9.97 8.19
C GLY A 89 -1.63 9.24 6.94
N GLU A 90 -2.54 8.72 6.12
CA GLU A 90 -2.18 7.98 4.92
C GLU A 90 -1.76 8.96 3.82
N ARG A 91 -0.66 8.65 3.12
CA ARG A 91 -0.19 9.47 2.00
C ARG A 91 -1.07 9.23 0.78
N TYR A 92 -1.61 10.30 0.22
CA TYR A 92 -2.34 10.23 -1.04
C TYR A 92 -1.39 9.99 -2.23
N GLU A 93 -1.71 9.00 -3.06
CA GLU A 93 -0.87 8.57 -4.20
C GLU A 93 -1.17 9.32 -5.52
N GLY A 94 -2.06 10.31 -5.54
CA GLY A 94 -2.40 11.03 -6.78
C GLY A 94 -3.25 10.21 -7.76
N VAL A 95 -4.09 9.30 -7.24
CA VAL A 95 -4.83 8.31 -8.04
C VAL A 95 -6.19 8.80 -8.54
N CYS A 96 -6.73 9.88 -7.97
CA CYS A 96 -8.07 10.33 -8.30
C CYS A 96 -8.14 10.99 -9.67
N PRO A 97 -9.22 10.74 -10.44
CA PRO A 97 -9.42 11.43 -11.71
C PRO A 97 -9.66 12.92 -11.48
N ALA A 98 -9.30 13.74 -12.47
CA ALA A 98 -9.28 15.21 -12.36
C ALA A 98 -10.60 15.85 -11.92
N ASN A 99 -11.74 15.22 -12.24
CA ASN A 99 -13.07 15.71 -11.83
C ASN A 99 -13.41 15.40 -10.36
N LEU A 100 -12.79 14.39 -9.74
CA LEU A 100 -13.06 13.97 -8.36
C LEU A 100 -11.99 14.44 -7.38
N GLU A 101 -10.75 14.56 -7.85
CA GLU A 101 -9.59 14.93 -7.03
C GLU A 101 -9.78 16.24 -6.23
N PRO A 102 -10.32 17.34 -6.77
CA PRO A 102 -10.51 18.57 -5.99
C PRO A 102 -11.42 18.39 -4.77
N GLY A 103 -12.44 17.54 -4.88
CA GLY A 103 -13.36 17.22 -3.78
C GLY A 103 -12.67 16.40 -2.69
N PHE A 104 -11.91 15.38 -3.11
CA PHE A 104 -11.09 14.56 -2.21
C PHE A 104 -10.04 15.43 -1.47
N LEU A 105 -9.25 16.23 -2.21
CA LEU A 105 -8.16 17.03 -1.65
C LEU A 105 -8.64 18.12 -0.68
N ARG A 106 -9.81 18.71 -0.92
CA ARG A 106 -10.42 19.71 -0.02
C ARG A 106 -10.59 19.18 1.40
N ARG A 107 -10.88 17.90 1.54
CA ARG A 107 -11.09 17.22 2.82
C ARG A 107 -9.84 16.53 3.34
N TYR A 108 -9.02 16.01 2.43
CA TYR A 108 -7.77 15.35 2.76
C TYR A 108 -6.74 16.29 3.40
N TRP A 109 -6.46 17.45 2.81
CA TRP A 109 -5.35 18.28 3.26
C TRP A 109 -5.47 18.81 4.69
N PRO A 110 -6.62 19.38 5.11
CA PRO A 110 -6.79 19.82 6.49
C PRO A 110 -6.60 18.67 7.49
N ALA A 111 -7.26 17.53 7.24
CA ALA A 111 -7.19 16.36 8.10
C ALA A 111 -5.77 15.77 8.18
N TYR A 112 -5.07 15.69 7.05
CA TYR A 112 -3.69 15.22 7.01
C TYR A 112 -2.73 16.20 7.71
N TRP A 113 -2.99 17.50 7.63
CA TRP A 113 -2.18 18.51 8.30
C TRP A 113 -2.37 18.45 9.82
N GLU A 114 -3.60 18.29 10.28
CA GLU A 114 -3.93 18.11 11.70
C GLU A 114 -3.26 16.84 12.25
N TYR A 115 -3.42 15.70 11.57
CA TYR A 115 -2.71 14.46 11.92
C TYR A 115 -1.20 14.69 12.08
N ARG A 116 -0.58 15.42 11.15
CA ARG A 116 0.86 15.65 11.19
C ARG A 116 1.31 16.59 12.32
N GLN A 117 0.43 17.48 12.77
CA GLN A 117 0.69 18.32 13.94
C GLN A 117 0.63 17.52 15.25
N ASP A 118 -0.30 16.57 15.35
CA ASP A 118 -0.49 15.73 16.54
C ASP A 118 0.59 14.66 16.71
N TYR A 119 1.15 14.18 15.60
CA TYR A 119 2.16 13.09 15.59
C TYR A 119 3.48 13.51 14.93
N PRO A 120 4.22 14.49 15.50
CA PRO A 120 5.48 14.97 14.91
C PRO A 120 6.60 13.93 14.91
N GLU A 121 6.58 12.97 15.85
CA GLU A 121 7.60 11.91 16.00
C GLU A 121 7.46 10.79 14.96
N ASP A 122 6.26 10.55 14.42
CA ASP A 122 6.01 9.54 13.38
C ASP A 122 6.59 9.97 12.01
N PHE A 123 6.95 11.26 11.88
CA PHE A 123 7.43 11.86 10.64
C PHE A 123 8.97 11.90 10.52
N TRP A 124 9.74 11.37 11.49
CA TRP A 124 11.20 11.54 11.51
C TRP A 124 11.93 10.67 10.44
N PRO A 125 12.64 11.26 9.44
CA PRO A 125 13.35 10.51 8.40
C PRO A 125 14.82 10.13 8.74
N GLY A 126 15.32 10.36 9.95
CA GLY A 126 16.65 9.91 10.40
C GLY A 126 17.32 10.88 11.37
N GLY A 127 17.81 10.41 12.53
CA GLY A 127 18.57 11.28 13.45
C GLY A 127 18.63 10.97 14.95
N ARG A 128 18.03 9.90 15.48
CA ARG A 128 18.41 9.36 16.80
C ARG A 128 18.32 7.84 16.77
N MET A 129 19.43 7.15 17.03
CA MET A 129 19.39 5.72 17.34
C MET A 129 18.53 5.55 18.60
N GLY A 130 17.35 4.97 18.44
CA GLY A 130 16.43 4.71 19.54
C GLY A 130 15.55 3.53 19.21
N VAL A 131 15.44 2.59 20.16
CA VAL A 131 14.36 1.61 20.15
C VAL A 131 13.11 2.36 20.58
N GLY A 132 12.39 2.93 19.61
CA GLY A 132 11.13 3.61 19.84
C GLY A 132 9.95 2.66 19.64
N VAL A 133 9.02 2.62 20.59
CA VAL A 133 7.65 2.15 20.34
C VAL A 133 6.92 3.26 19.60
N GLY A 134 7.08 3.31 18.27
CA GLY A 134 6.31 4.21 17.41
C GLY A 134 4.90 3.66 17.23
N GLY A 135 3.90 4.44 17.63
CA GLY A 135 2.50 4.09 17.46
C GLY A 135 2.03 4.51 16.07
N GLY A 136 2.22 3.65 15.07
CA GLY A 136 1.64 3.92 13.74
C GLY A 136 0.10 4.06 13.79
N PRO A 137 -0.54 4.70 12.79
CA PRO A 137 -1.95 5.14 12.81
C PRO A 137 -3.01 4.02 12.81
N ARG A 138 -2.66 2.82 13.27
CA ARG A 138 -3.53 1.65 13.42
C ARG A 138 -3.31 0.90 14.73
N GLY A 139 -2.79 1.56 15.78
CA GLY A 139 -2.41 0.88 17.03
C GLY A 139 -1.39 -0.24 16.80
N ARG A 140 -0.67 -0.18 15.68
CA ARG A 140 0.30 -1.18 15.27
C ARG A 140 1.61 -0.77 15.91
N PHE A 141 1.85 -1.25 17.12
CA PHE A 141 3.15 -1.18 17.76
C PHE A 141 4.14 -1.95 16.90
N GLY A 142 4.91 -1.21 16.10
CA GLY A 142 5.99 -1.77 15.31
C GLY A 142 7.29 -1.65 16.08
N PHE A 143 7.99 -2.76 16.31
CA PHE A 143 9.39 -2.72 16.69
C PHE A 143 10.21 -2.52 15.42
N GLY A 144 10.65 -1.28 15.18
CA GLY A 144 11.57 -0.97 14.09
C GLY A 144 13.01 -0.93 14.58
N LEU A 145 13.86 -1.81 14.07
CA LEU A 145 15.31 -1.67 14.19
C LEU A 145 15.78 -0.78 13.03
N GLY A 146 15.93 0.51 13.28
CA GLY A 146 16.56 1.43 12.34
C GLY A 146 18.08 1.35 12.47
N ILE A 147 18.77 0.82 11.46
CA ILE A 147 20.21 1.05 11.25
C ILE A 147 20.36 2.27 10.34
N GLY A 148 20.98 3.33 10.84
CA GLY A 148 21.28 4.54 10.06
C GLY A 148 22.75 4.90 10.16
N PHE A 149 23.41 5.05 9.01
CA PHE A 149 24.63 5.83 8.82
C PHE A 149 24.23 7.29 8.52
#